data_AF-A0A177LML8-F1
#
_entry.id   AF-A0A177LML8-F1
#
_cell.length_a   1.000
_cell.length_b   1.000
_cell.length_c   1.000
_cell.angle_alpha   90.00
_cell.angle_beta   90.00
_cell.angle_gamma   90.00
#
_symmetry.space_group_name_H-M   'P 1'
#
loop_
_entity.id
_entity.type
_entity.pdbx_description
1 polymer ?
#
loop_
_entity_poly.entity_id
_entity_poly.type
_entity_poly.pdbx_seq_one_letter_code
_entity_poly.pdbx_strand_id
1 'polypeptide(L)' 'MNELINQINNYHQLSPKTIEALQGIFTVKTFKKNEIILRAGDVARYYYFVKYGLLGYYTIDETGNRISFKNWGRGEKFG' A
#
# COMPACT_ATOMS: atom_id res chain seq x y z
N MET A 1 3.21 1.67 11.78
CA MET A 1 4.58 1.13 11.68
C MET A 1 4.71 -0.15 12.49
N ASN A 2 4.34 -0.16 13.77
CA ASN A 2 4.37 -1.38 14.60
C ASN A 2 3.65 -2.58 13.96
N GLU A 3 2.48 -2.38 13.37
CA GLU A 3 1.74 -3.47 12.69
C GLU A 3 2.51 -4.07 11.50
N LEU A 4 3.18 -3.23 10.70
CA LEU A 4 4.04 -3.68 9.61
C LEU A 4 5.26 -4.46 10.14
N ILE A 5 5.92 -3.92 11.17
CA ILE A 5 7.07 -4.57 11.82
C ILE A 5 6.66 -5.93 12.39
N ASN A 6 5.52 -6.02 13.07
CA ASN A 6 4.99 -7.26 13.62
C ASN A 6 4.74 -8.30 12.53
N GLN A 7 4.13 -7.90 11.40
CA GLN A 7 3.93 -8.81 10.27
C GLN A 7 5.25 -9.30 9.66
N ILE A 8 6.26 -8.44 9.56
CA ILE A 8 7.59 -8.86 9.07
C ILE A 8 8.25 -9.82 10.08
N ASN A 9 8.15 -9.52 11.37
CA ASN A 9 8.70 -10.34 12.44
C ASN A 9 8.05 -11.73 12.55
N ASN A 10 6.80 -11.88 12.09
CA ASN A 10 6.16 -13.20 11.98
C ASN A 10 6.84 -14.10 10.94
N TYR A 11 7.54 -13.52 9.96
CA TYR A 11 8.34 -14.25 8.98
C TYR A 11 9.80 -14.39 9.45
N HIS A 12 10.41 -13.30 9.91
CA HIS A 12 11.77 -13.30 10.44
C HIS A 12 11.97 -12.14 11.42
N GLN A 13 12.50 -12.42 12.62
CA GLN A 13 12.75 -11.37 13.60
C GLN A 13 13.84 -10.40 13.15
N LEU A 14 13.46 -9.13 13.00
CA LEU A 14 14.39 -8.07 12.66
C LEU A 14 15.18 -7.59 13.89
N SER A 15 16.45 -7.28 13.69
CA SER A 15 17.27 -6.62 14.71
C SER A 15 16.77 -5.18 14.97
N PRO A 16 17.03 -4.60 16.16
CA PRO A 16 16.68 -3.21 16.44
C PRO A 16 17.24 -2.22 15.41
N LYS A 17 18.49 -2.41 14.98
CA LYS A 17 19.15 -1.58 13.96
C LYS A 17 18.44 -1.66 12.60
N THR A 18 17.96 -2.84 12.23
CA THR A 18 17.20 -3.04 10.99
C THR A 18 15.83 -2.37 11.08
N ILE A 19 15.17 -2.46 12.23
CA ILE A 19 13.88 -1.79 12.46
C ILE A 19 14.04 -0.27 12.33
N GLU A 20 15.08 0.31 12.91
CA GLU A 20 15.37 1.74 12.82
C GLU A 20 15.62 2.18 11.36
N ALA A 21 16.44 1.43 10.62
CA ALA A 21 16.67 1.71 9.20
C ALA A 21 15.39 1.62 8.36
N LEU A 22 14.55 0.60 8.63
CA LEU A 22 13.25 0.44 7.97
C LEU A 22 12.32 1.61 8.30
N GLN A 23 12.32 2.09 9.54
CA GLN A 23 11.54 3.26 9.96
C GLN A 23 11.96 4.52 9.21
N GLY A 24 13.25 4.70 8.94
CA GLY A 24 13.78 5.85 8.21
C GLY A 24 13.35 5.95 6.74
N ILE A 25 12.98 4.82 6.10
CA ILE A 25 12.62 4.81 4.67
C ILE A 25 11.10 4.80 4.42
N PHE A 26 10.28 4.63 5.46
CA PHE A 26 8.82 4.67 5.33
C PHE A 26 8.27 6.06 5.63
N THR A 27 7.40 6.56 4.75
CA THR A 27 6.67 7.81 4.97
C THR A 27 5.18 7.54 5.10
N VAL A 28 4.53 8.13 6.11
CA VAL A 28 3.07 8.08 6.23
C VAL A 28 2.45 9.05 5.24
N LYS A 29 1.52 8.55 4.43
CA LYS A 29 0.71 9.35 3.49
C LYS A 29 -0.77 9.17 3.82
N THR A 30 -1.53 10.26 3.67
CA THR A 30 -2.98 10.28 3.88
C THR A 30 -3.63 10.79 2.61
N PHE A 31 -4.71 10.13 2.21
CA PHE A 31 -5.47 10.45 1.01
C PHE A 31 -6.93 10.68 1.40
N LYS A 32 -7.62 11.55 0.66
CA LYS A 32 -9.06 11.77 0.83
C LYS A 32 -9.85 10.61 0.22
N LYS A 33 -11.10 10.44 0.66
CA LYS A 33 -12.04 9.50 0.04
C LYS A 33 -12.14 9.80 -1.46
N ASN A 34 -12.03 8.75 -2.28
CA ASN A 34 -12.08 8.80 -3.75
C ASN A 34 -10.90 9.54 -4.43
N GLU A 35 -9.80 9.80 -3.72
CA GLU A 35 -8.59 10.32 -4.32
C GLU A 35 -7.89 9.25 -5.18
N ILE A 36 -7.53 9.60 -6.42
CA ILE A 36 -6.81 8.70 -7.33
C ILE A 36 -5.32 8.84 -7.06
N ILE A 37 -4.71 7.77 -6.55
CA ILE A 37 -3.30 7.76 -6.13
C ILE A 37 -2.34 7.24 -7.23
N LEU A 38 -2.87 6.56 -8.25
CA LEU A 38 -2.14 6.08 -9.43
C LEU A 38 -3.13 5.95 -10.59
N ARG A 39 -2.78 6.46 -11.79
CA ARG A 39 -3.58 6.27 -13.00
C ARG A 39 -2.92 5.24 -13.92
N ALA A 40 -3.73 4.61 -14.76
CA ALA A 40 -3.20 3.77 -15.84
C ALA A 40 -2.27 4.61 -16.74
N GLY A 41 -1.09 4.08 -17.03
CA GLY A 41 -0.04 4.77 -17.79
C GLY A 41 0.96 5.55 -16.93
N ASP A 42 0.65 5.84 -15.67
CA ASP A 42 1.62 6.46 -14.75
C ASP A 42 2.64 5.43 -14.25
N VAL A 43 3.86 5.88 -13.98
CA VAL A 43 4.89 5.04 -13.35
C VAL A 43 4.53 4.80 -11.89
N ALA A 44 4.33 3.54 -11.51
CA ALA A 44 4.14 3.12 -10.12
C ALA A 44 5.47 3.19 -9.35
N ARG A 45 5.68 4.28 -8.59
CA ARG A 45 6.95 4.55 -7.89
C ARG A 45 7.00 4.07 -6.44
N TYR A 46 5.87 3.67 -5.89
CA TYR A 46 5.71 3.47 -4.46
C TYR A 46 5.10 2.11 -4.16
N TYR A 47 5.60 1.48 -3.11
CA TYR A 47 5.02 0.30 -2.51
C TYR A 47 4.41 0.69 -1.17
N TYR A 48 3.19 0.25 -0.91
CA TYR A 48 2.36 0.73 0.19
C TYR A 48 1.98 -0.38 1.15
N PHE A 49 1.74 0.04 2.39
CA PHE A 49 1.11 -0.76 3.44
C PHE A 49 -0.07 0.02 3.99
N VAL A 50 -1.26 -0.57 4.01
CA VAL A 50 -2.49 0.10 4.46
C VAL A 50 -2.54 0.09 5.99
N LYS A 51 -2.27 1.25 6.60
CA LYS A 51 -2.39 1.43 8.06
C LYS A 51 -3.86 1.53 8.50
N TYR A 52 -4.69 2.21 7.72
CA TYR A 52 -6.12 2.44 7.99
C TYR A 52 -6.84 2.84 6.71
N GLY A 53 -8.11 2.47 6.58
CA GLY A 53 -8.94 2.75 5.41
C GLY A 53 -9.04 1.58 4.44
N LEU A 54 -9.48 1.89 3.21
CA LEU A 54 -9.69 0.94 2.12
C LEU A 54 -9.18 1.58 0.83
N LEU A 55 -8.38 0.84 0.07
CA LEU A 55 -8.00 1.21 -1.28
C LEU A 55 -8.64 0.25 -2.28
N GLY A 56 -9.22 0.80 -3.34
CA GLY A 56 -9.70 0.03 -4.48
C GLY A 56 -8.81 0.24 -5.71
N TYR A 57 -8.53 -0.84 -6.42
CA TYR A 57 -7.98 -0.84 -7.78
C TYR A 57 -9.07 -1.24 -8.75
N TYR A 58 -9.08 -0.59 -9.90
CA TYR A 58 -9.88 -1.04 -11.02
C TYR A 58 -9.16 -0.79 -12.34
N THR A 59 -9.50 -1.61 -13.32
CA THR A 59 -9.17 -1.37 -14.74
C THR A 59 -10.42 -0.98 -15.50
N ILE A 60 -10.22 -0.22 -16.57
CA ILE A 60 -11.25 0.11 -17.55
C ILE A 60 -10.95 -0.60 -18.87
N ASP A 61 -11.98 -1.02 -19.59
CA ASP A 61 -11.85 -1.50 -20.97
C ASP A 61 -11.78 -0.35 -21.98
N GLU A 62 -11.63 -0.70 -23.26
CA GLU A 62 -11.59 0.22 -24.38
C GLU A 62 -12.87 1.07 -24.51
N THR A 63 -13.99 0.61 -23.94
CA THR A 63 -15.27 1.33 -23.94
C THR A 63 -15.48 2.19 -22.67
N GLY A 64 -14.54 2.16 -21.72
CA GLY A 64 -14.58 2.90 -20.47
C GLY A 64 -15.31 2.20 -19.32
N ASN A 65 -15.73 0.94 -19.48
CA ASN A 65 -16.39 0.18 -18.43
C ASN A 65 -15.38 -0.46 -17.47
N ARG A 66 -15.75 -0.56 -16.19
CA ARG A 66 -14.90 -1.18 -15.16
C ARG A 66 -14.92 -2.70 -15.29
N ILE A 67 -13.77 -3.33 -15.47
CA ILE A 67 -13.66 -4.78 -15.73
C ILE A 67 -13.23 -5.58 -14.50
N SER A 68 -12.31 -5.02 -13.70
CA SER A 68 -11.76 -5.70 -12.53
C SER A 68 -11.80 -4.78 -11.32
N PHE A 69 -12.03 -5.34 -10.14
CA PHE A 69 -12.01 -4.61 -8.90
C PHE A 69 -11.35 -5.43 -7.80
N LYS A 70 -10.30 -4.90 -7.19
CA LYS A 70 -9.64 -5.48 -6.02
C LYS A 70 -9.52 -4.44 -4.93
N ASN A 71 -9.72 -4.85 -3.69
CA ASN A 71 -9.54 -3.99 -2.53
C ASN A 71 -8.34 -4.42 -1.70
N TRP A 72 -7.72 -3.44 -1.04
CA TRP A 72 -6.77 -3.64 0.06
C TRP A 72 -7.23 -2.84 1.27
N GLY A 73 -7.48 -3.54 2.37
CA GLY A 73 -7.80 -3.01 3.68
C GLY A 73 -6.60 -2.98 4.62
N ARG A 74 -6.86 -2.66 5.89
CA ARG A 74 -5.83 -2.59 6.93
C ARG A 74 -4.96 -3.84 6.98
N GLY A 75 -3.65 -3.64 7.06
CA GLY A 75 -2.68 -4.73 7.19
C GLY A 75 -2.23 -5.30 5.83
N GLU A 76 -2.86 -4.94 4.73
CA GLU A 76 -2.51 -5.42 3.40
C GLU A 76 -1.47 -4.52 2.71
N LYS A 77 -0.75 -5.10 1.73
CA LYS A 77 0.33 -4.46 0.98
C LYS A 77 -0.01 -4.44 -0.51
N PHE A 78 0.33 -3.37 -1.21
CA PHE A 78 0.12 -3.22 -2.64
C PHE A 78 1.17 -2.27 -3.25
N GLY A 79 1.45 -2.41 -4.54
CA GLY A 79 2.32 -1.53 -5.32
C GLY A 79 2.52 -2.08 -6.71
#